data_AF-A0A350UJF9-F1
#
_entry.id   AF-A0A350UJF9-F1
#
_cell.length_a   1.000
_cell.length_b   1.000
_cell.length_c   1.000
_cell.angle_alpha   90.00
_cell.angle_beta   90.00
_cell.angle_gamma   90.00
#
_symmetry.space_group_name_H-M   'P 1'
#
loop_
_entity.id
_entity.type
_entity.pdbx_description
1 polymer ?
#
loop_
_entity_poly.entity_id
_entity_poly.type
_entity_poly.pdbx_seq_one_letter_code
_entity_poly.pdbx_strand_id
1 'polypeptide(L)'
;MPDWTRRDLSGTLVPLVLSACAPVRGVDRPVVPRAEFVPGYARMERAGLLAERIDALKTIARECHLCPRACGIDRTRSSKGICRLPLRARVASSGAHFGEERPLVGRGGSGTIFFSRCNLLCEF
;
A
#
# COMPACT_ATOMS: atom_id res chain seq x y z
N MET A 1 -7.49 27.71 12.08
CA MET A 1 -8.33 27.24 10.95
C MET A 1 -9.10 26.02 11.42
N PRO A 2 -10.45 26.05 11.41
CA PRO A 2 -11.24 24.88 11.79
C PRO A 2 -11.02 23.72 10.82
N ASP A 3 -10.95 22.51 11.36
CA ASP A 3 -10.67 21.26 10.65
C ASP A 3 -11.94 20.72 9.99
N TRP A 4 -12.09 20.97 8.69
CA TRP A 4 -13.25 20.55 7.88
C TRP A 4 -13.39 19.03 7.73
N THR A 5 -12.44 18.23 8.23
CA THR A 5 -12.50 16.75 8.14
C THR A 5 -13.29 16.11 9.28
N ARG A 6 -13.55 16.85 10.37
CA ARG A 6 -14.60 16.47 11.33
C ARG A 6 -15.93 17.00 10.83
N ARG A 7 -16.79 16.10 10.34
CA ARG A 7 -18.23 16.33 10.44
C ARG A 7 -18.58 16.23 11.92
N ASP A 8 -18.43 17.34 12.64
CA ASP A 8 -19.14 17.52 13.90
C ASP A 8 -20.63 17.56 13.52
N LEU A 9 -21.29 16.40 13.58
CA LEU A 9 -22.76 16.29 13.51
C LEU A 9 -23.35 16.82 14.82
N SER A 10 -23.04 18.08 15.14
CA SER A 10 -23.69 18.81 16.21
C SER A 10 -25.03 19.28 15.69
N GLY A 11 -26.06 18.46 15.92
CA GLY A 11 -27.45 18.88 15.99
C GLY A 11 -28.14 19.20 14.67
N THR A 12 -28.75 18.19 14.05
CA THR A 12 -30.07 18.39 13.44
C THR A 12 -30.88 17.12 13.68
N LEU A 13 -31.94 17.26 14.47
CA LEU A 13 -32.89 16.22 14.82
C LEU A 13 -33.53 15.68 13.54
N VAL A 14 -33.15 14.48 13.11
CA VAL A 14 -33.91 13.70 12.12
C VAL A 14 -34.87 12.79 12.89
N PRO A 15 -36.18 12.83 12.61
CA PRO A 15 -37.18 12.15 13.40
C PRO A 15 -37.09 10.63 13.28
N LEU A 16 -37.49 10.01 14.38
CA LEU A 16 -37.53 8.58 14.68
C LEU A 16 -38.27 7.78 13.59
N VAL A 17 -37.55 6.97 12.82
CA VAL A 17 -38.09 5.71 12.27
C VAL A 17 -37.06 4.61 12.56
N LEU A 18 -37.11 4.08 13.79
CA LEU A 18 -36.32 2.92 14.20
C LEU A 18 -36.87 1.67 13.48
N SER A 19 -36.32 1.36 12.32
CA SER A 19 -36.26 -0.02 11.83
C SER A 19 -34.82 -0.49 11.94
N ALA A 20 -34.63 -1.49 12.81
CA ALA A 20 -33.41 -2.11 13.29
C ALA A 20 -32.21 -2.16 12.32
N CYS A 21 -31.41 -1.09 12.28
CA CYS A 21 -29.98 -1.21 12.01
C CYS A 21 -29.31 -1.49 13.36
N ALA A 22 -28.88 -2.74 13.58
CA ALA A 22 -28.00 -3.06 14.68
C ALA A 22 -26.78 -2.11 14.63
N PRO A 23 -26.33 -1.53 15.77
CA PRO A 23 -25.11 -0.76 15.78
C PRO A 23 -23.99 -1.69 15.32
N VAL A 24 -23.36 -1.37 14.18
CA VAL A 24 -22.10 -1.99 13.80
C VAL A 24 -21.17 -1.70 14.97
N ARG A 25 -20.86 -2.73 15.79
CA ARG A 25 -19.88 -2.60 16.86
C ARG A 25 -18.63 -2.07 16.19
N GLY A 26 -18.23 -0.85 16.56
CA GLY A 26 -16.98 -0.29 16.10
C GLY A 26 -15.91 -1.32 16.43
N VAL A 27 -15.21 -1.81 15.40
CA VAL A 27 -14.01 -2.58 15.64
C VAL A 27 -13.09 -1.62 16.38
N ASP A 28 -12.80 -1.90 17.65
CA ASP A 28 -11.82 -1.16 18.43
C ASP A 28 -10.49 -1.28 17.70
N ARG A 29 -10.22 -0.31 16.83
CA ARG A 29 -9.01 -0.32 16.02
C ARG A 29 -7.89 0.02 16.97
N PRO A 30 -6.92 -0.88 17.22
CA PRO A 30 -5.85 -0.59 18.15
C PRO A 30 -5.14 0.69 17.70
N VAL A 31 -5.24 1.73 18.52
CA VAL A 31 -4.54 2.99 18.31
C VAL A 31 -3.16 2.80 18.87
N VAL A 32 -2.18 2.53 18.01
CA VAL A 32 -0.77 2.43 18.41
C VAL A 32 -0.24 3.85 18.58
N PRO A 33 0.25 4.27 19.77
CA PRO A 33 0.89 5.55 19.94
C PRO A 33 2.06 5.71 18.96
N ARG A 34 2.27 6.93 18.42
CA ARG A 34 3.34 7.17 17.44
C ARG A 34 4.73 6.75 17.95
N ALA A 35 4.99 6.93 19.24
CA ALA A 35 6.26 6.56 19.86
C ALA A 35 6.50 5.04 19.88
N GLU A 36 5.43 4.25 19.90
CA GLU A 36 5.47 2.79 19.96
C GLU A 36 5.29 2.14 18.58
N PHE A 37 5.01 2.94 17.55
CA PHE A 37 4.77 2.45 16.20
C PHE A 37 6.05 1.86 15.62
N VAL A 38 6.02 0.55 15.34
CA VAL A 38 7.04 -0.15 14.57
C VAL A 38 6.46 -0.51 13.21
N PRO A 39 7.09 -0.11 12.10
CA PRO A 39 6.59 -0.46 10.78
C PRO A 39 6.67 -1.98 10.55
N GLY A 40 5.70 -2.51 9.81
CA GLY A 40 5.58 -3.96 9.60
C GLY A 40 6.83 -4.60 9.01
N TYR A 41 7.54 -3.90 8.11
CA TYR A 41 8.77 -4.40 7.50
C TYR A 41 9.89 -4.61 8.52
N ALA A 42 10.04 -3.73 9.53
CA ALA A 42 11.09 -3.85 10.54
C ALA A 42 10.84 -5.05 11.45
N ARG A 43 9.57 -5.31 11.79
CA ARG A 43 9.19 -6.52 12.52
C ARG A 43 9.44 -7.79 11.70
N MET A 44 9.11 -7.78 10.42
CA MET A 44 9.34 -8.92 9.52
C MET A 44 10.83 -9.21 9.29
N GLU A 45 11.66 -8.16 9.21
CA GLU A 45 13.11 -8.29 9.11
C GLU A 45 13.69 -8.98 10.34
N ARG A 46 13.36 -8.48 11.55
CA ARG A 46 13.81 -9.09 12.82
C ARG A 46 13.39 -10.54 12.97
N ALA A 47 12.23 -10.89 12.43
CA ALA A 47 11.71 -12.26 12.44
C ALA A 47 12.29 -13.15 11.34
N GLY A 48 13.19 -12.66 10.47
CA GLY A 48 13.78 -13.43 9.36
C GLY A 48 12.87 -13.62 8.14
N LEU A 49 11.59 -13.27 8.24
CA LEU A 49 10.57 -13.51 7.20
C LEU A 49 10.86 -12.78 5.87
N LEU A 50 11.61 -11.69 5.90
CA LEU A 50 12.02 -11.02 4.64
C LEU A 50 13.02 -11.84 3.85
N ALA A 51 13.96 -12.53 4.52
CA ALA A 51 14.92 -13.39 3.85
C ALA A 51 14.21 -14.56 3.15
N GLU A 52 13.29 -15.22 3.84
CA GLU A 52 12.45 -16.29 3.27
C GLU A 52 11.68 -15.82 2.03
N ARG A 53 11.06 -14.63 2.11
CA ARG A 53 10.32 -14.03 0.98
C ARG A 53 11.23 -13.67 -0.19
N ILE A 54 12.46 -13.22 0.09
CA ILE A 54 13.46 -12.94 -0.96
C ILE A 54 13.80 -14.23 -1.70
N ASP A 55 13.99 -15.34 -0.99
CA ASP A 55 14.30 -16.62 -1.63
C ASP A 55 13.12 -17.17 -2.42
N ALA A 56 11.89 -17.05 -1.90
CA ALA A 56 10.68 -17.35 -2.66
C ALA A 56 10.58 -16.50 -3.95
N LEU A 57 10.88 -15.20 -3.87
CA LEU A 57 10.90 -14.30 -5.03
C LEU A 57 11.97 -14.72 -6.05
N LYS A 58 13.16 -15.14 -5.62
CA LYS A 58 14.21 -15.64 -6.52
C LYS A 58 13.76 -16.90 -7.27
N THR A 59 12.98 -17.76 -6.62
CA THR A 59 12.39 -18.94 -7.28
C THR A 59 11.37 -18.52 -8.32
N ILE A 60 10.42 -17.64 -7.98
CA ILE A 60 9.44 -17.08 -8.94
C ILE A 60 10.14 -16.37 -10.10
N ALA A 61 11.27 -15.72 -9.85
CA ALA A 61 12.01 -14.98 -10.86
C ALA A 61 12.61 -15.87 -11.96
N ARG A 62 12.81 -17.17 -11.72
CA ARG A 62 13.32 -18.12 -12.74
C ARG A 62 12.29 -18.48 -13.81
N GLU A 63 11.01 -18.36 -13.49
CA GLU A 63 9.89 -18.52 -14.42
C GLU A 63 8.82 -17.47 -14.08
N CYS A 64 9.04 -16.23 -14.53
CA CYS A 64 8.31 -15.09 -13.98
C CYS A 64 6.86 -15.00 -14.48
N HIS A 65 5.91 -15.12 -13.55
CA HIS A 65 4.49 -14.86 -13.78
C HIS A 65 3.94 -13.61 -13.05
N LEU A 66 4.82 -12.69 -12.61
CA LEU A 66 4.42 -11.49 -11.85
C LEU A 66 3.71 -10.40 -12.66
N CYS A 67 3.71 -10.48 -13.99
CA CYS A 67 2.92 -9.57 -14.83
C CYS A 67 1.61 -10.24 -15.24
N PRO A 68 0.55 -9.48 -15.57
CA PRO A 68 -0.73 -10.05 -16.00
C PRO A 68 -0.64 -10.95 -17.25
N ARG A 69 0.46 -10.85 -18.00
CA ARG A 69 0.74 -11.65 -19.21
C ARG A 69 1.51 -12.95 -18.89
N ALA A 70 1.81 -13.21 -17.62
CA ALA A 70 2.50 -14.41 -17.15
C ALA A 70 3.75 -14.78 -17.98
N CYS A 71 4.63 -13.81 -18.24
CA CYS A 71 5.62 -13.89 -19.32
C CYS A 71 6.63 -15.05 -19.31
N GLY A 72 6.74 -15.82 -18.22
CA GLY A 72 7.56 -17.04 -18.13
C GLY A 72 9.08 -16.83 -18.20
N ILE A 73 9.56 -15.59 -18.30
CA ILE A 73 11.00 -15.34 -18.48
C ILE A 73 11.80 -15.64 -17.21
N ASP A 74 12.99 -16.21 -17.38
CA ASP A 74 14.01 -16.28 -16.34
C ASP A 74 14.70 -14.93 -16.16
N ARG A 75 14.31 -14.20 -15.11
CA ARG A 75 14.86 -12.90 -14.73
C ARG A 75 16.27 -12.97 -14.12
N THR A 76 16.77 -14.16 -13.80
CA THR A 76 18.11 -14.36 -13.26
C THR A 76 19.16 -14.45 -14.37
N ARG A 77 18.76 -14.90 -15.56
CA ARG A 77 19.62 -15.03 -16.75
C ARG A 77 19.37 -13.94 -17.78
N SER A 78 18.12 -13.52 -17.95
CA SER A 78 17.69 -12.44 -18.85
C SER A 78 17.17 -11.26 -18.04
N SER A 79 17.32 -10.05 -18.57
CA SER A 79 16.94 -8.85 -17.81
C SER A 79 15.46 -8.47 -17.96
N LYS A 80 14.79 -8.79 -19.08
CA LYS A 80 13.49 -8.17 -19.44
C LYS A 80 12.60 -9.09 -20.28
N GLY A 81 11.42 -9.42 -19.75
CA GLY A 81 10.31 -9.97 -20.52
C GLY A 81 9.51 -8.89 -21.23
N ILE A 82 8.32 -9.24 -21.75
CA ILE A 82 7.43 -8.30 -22.45
C ILE A 82 7.11 -7.04 -21.61
N CYS A 83 6.97 -7.19 -20.29
CA CYS A 83 6.68 -6.08 -19.38
C CYS A 83 7.88 -5.14 -19.14
N ARG A 84 9.07 -5.45 -19.67
CA ARG A 84 10.30 -4.64 -19.63
C ARG A 84 10.84 -4.27 -18.24
N LEU A 85 10.27 -4.82 -17.15
CA LEU A 85 10.80 -4.64 -15.80
C LEU A 85 12.11 -5.44 -15.62
N PRO A 86 13.07 -4.93 -14.86
CA PRO A 86 14.25 -5.68 -14.39
C PRO A 86 13.93 -6.60 -13.20
N LEU A 87 14.89 -7.43 -12.75
CA LEU A 87 14.79 -8.20 -11.50
C LEU A 87 14.83 -7.30 -10.25
N ARG A 88 15.70 -6.29 -10.23
CA ARG A 88 15.84 -5.35 -9.12
C ARG A 88 14.92 -4.14 -9.33
N ALA A 89 14.03 -3.89 -8.37
CA ALA A 89 13.21 -2.68 -8.37
C ALA A 89 14.10 -1.42 -8.39
N ARG A 90 13.64 -0.38 -9.07
CA ARG A 90 14.31 0.92 -9.11
C ARG A 90 13.40 1.96 -8.47
N VAL A 91 13.94 2.73 -7.52
CA VAL A 91 13.24 3.87 -6.94
C VAL A 91 13.45 5.07 -7.86
N ALA A 92 12.35 5.71 -8.27
CA ALA A 92 12.36 6.94 -9.05
C ALA A 92 12.49 8.17 -8.13
N SER A 93 11.73 8.19 -7.04
CA SER A 93 11.74 9.27 -6.05
C SER A 93 11.14 8.80 -4.72
N SER A 94 11.39 9.57 -3.66
CA SER A 94 10.80 9.36 -2.35
C SER A 94 10.59 10.69 -1.64
N GLY A 95 9.49 10.86 -0.93
CA GLY A 95 9.23 12.09 -0.18
C GLY A 95 7.78 12.21 0.30
N ALA A 96 7.45 13.37 0.86
CA ALA A 96 6.07 13.73 1.18
C ALA A 96 5.27 13.94 -0.11
N HIS A 97 4.17 13.20 -0.25
CA HIS A 97 3.29 13.25 -1.40
C HIS A 97 1.92 13.81 -1.00
N PHE A 98 1.46 14.82 -1.74
CA PHE A 98 0.20 15.52 -1.47
C PHE A 98 -0.87 15.26 -2.55
N GLY A 99 -0.57 14.41 -3.54
CA GLY A 99 -1.47 14.07 -4.64
C GLY A 99 -2.37 12.87 -4.39
N GLU A 100 -2.28 12.24 -3.21
CA GLU A 100 -3.12 11.10 -2.81
C GLU A 100 -4.56 11.55 -2.51
N GLU A 101 -5.51 10.61 -2.40
CA GLU A 101 -6.86 10.96 -1.96
C GLU A 101 -6.86 11.58 -0.55
N ARG A 102 -7.79 12.53 -0.32
CA ARG A 102 -7.94 13.27 0.95
C ARG A 102 -7.80 12.43 2.24
N PRO A 103 -8.38 11.22 2.38
CA PRO A 103 -8.22 10.42 3.60
C PRO A 103 -6.80 9.91 3.86
N LEU A 104 -5.92 9.90 2.87
CA LEU A 104 -4.57 9.31 2.95
C LEU A 104 -3.44 10.36 3.07
N VAL A 105 -3.65 11.58 2.60
CA VAL A 105 -2.65 12.68 2.64
C VAL A 105 -2.32 13.08 4.08
N GLY A 106 -3.28 13.04 4.99
CA GLY A 106 -3.11 13.54 6.36
C GLY A 106 -2.70 15.02 6.39
N ARG A 107 -1.92 15.43 7.41
CA ARG A 107 -1.47 16.83 7.57
C ARG A 107 -0.12 17.14 6.93
N GLY A 108 0.73 16.13 6.72
CA GLY A 108 2.11 16.30 6.28
C GLY A 108 2.42 15.67 4.93
N GLY A 109 1.39 15.26 4.18
CA GLY A 109 1.55 14.38 3.03
C GLY A 109 1.69 12.92 3.43
N SER A 110 1.43 12.02 2.48
CA SER A 110 1.77 10.60 2.62
C SER A 110 3.27 10.41 2.38
N GLY A 111 3.92 9.54 3.16
CA GLY A 111 5.30 9.14 2.89
C GLY A 111 5.31 8.17 1.72
N THR A 112 5.72 8.61 0.54
CA THR A 112 5.61 7.81 -0.68
C THR A 112 6.98 7.48 -1.27
N ILE A 113 7.12 6.25 -1.76
CA ILE A 113 8.25 5.78 -2.55
C ILE A 113 7.72 5.42 -3.93
N PHE A 114 8.10 6.19 -4.95
CA PHE A 114 7.73 5.91 -6.33
C PHE A 114 8.76 5.00 -6.98
N PHE A 115 8.31 3.89 -7.57
CA PHE A 115 9.16 3.00 -8.34
C PHE A 115 9.16 3.39 -9.82
N SER A 116 10.28 3.16 -10.50
CA SER A 116 10.36 3.29 -11.95
C SER A 116 9.77 2.06 -12.65
N ARG A 117 9.03 2.30 -13.74
CA ARG A 117 8.38 1.29 -14.62
C ARG A 117 7.14 0.64 -14.01
N CYS A 118 6.21 0.28 -14.88
CA CYS A 118 5.00 -0.47 -14.57
C CYS A 118 4.93 -1.72 -15.46
N ASN A 119 4.42 -2.83 -14.94
CA ASN A 119 4.31 -4.11 -15.67
C ASN A 119 3.03 -4.24 -16.53
N LEU A 120 2.17 -3.22 -16.55
CA LEU A 120 0.87 -3.25 -17.21
C LEU A 120 0.93 -2.92 -18.72
N LEU A 121 1.91 -2.11 -19.16
CA LEU A 121 2.04 -1.60 -20.54
C LEU A 121 0.77 -0.90 -21.04
N CYS A 122 0.29 0.10 -20.29
CA CYS A 122 -0.93 0.81 -20.65
C CYS A 122 -0.73 1.73 -21.86
N GLU A 123 -1.75 1.83 -22.70
CA GLU A 123 -1.88 2.82 -23.78
C GLU A 123 -2.70 3.98 -23.23
N PHE A 124 -2.05 5.05 -22.78
CA PHE A 124 -2.69 6.27 -22.32
C PHE A 124 -2.03 7.46 -23.02
#